data_AF-A0A1C6JX94-F1
#
_entry.id   AF-A0A1C6JX94-F1
#
_cell.length_a   1.000
_cell.length_b   1.000
_cell.length_c   1.000
_cell.angle_alpha   90.00
_cell.angle_beta   90.00
_cell.angle_gamma   90.00
#
_symmetry.space_group_name_H-M   'P 1'
#
loop_
_entity.id
_entity.type
_entity.pdbx_description
1 polymer ?
#
loop_
_entity_poly.entity_id
_entity_poly.type
_entity_poly.pdbx_seq_one_letter_code
_entity_poly.pdbx_strand_id
1 'polypeptide(L)' 'MLAKSFRNKIKKLEIHKKTGKYLRRERYAGSCQRSFYVGKDITEEDIKAQFQHGMLTLFVPKKEAKPVVEEKKNITIE' A
#
# COMPACT_ATOMS: atom_id res chain seq x y z
N MET A 1 1.32 -17.63 -5.16
CA MET A 1 1.71 -16.27 -4.72
C MET A 1 0.76 -15.30 -5.37
N LEU A 2 -0.10 -14.61 -4.61
CA LEU A 2 -1.04 -13.63 -5.19
C LEU A 2 -0.66 -12.25 -4.66
N ALA A 3 0.20 -11.55 -5.40
CA ALA A 3 0.33 -10.11 -5.27
C ALA A 3 -0.96 -9.50 -5.82
N LYS A 4 -1.94 -9.26 -4.95
CA LYS A 4 -3.20 -8.62 -5.35
C LYS A 4 -2.94 -7.14 -5.62
N SER A 5 -2.61 -6.87 -6.88
CA SER A 5 -2.41 -5.54 -7.44
C SER A 5 -3.77 -4.85 -7.59
N PHE A 6 -3.99 -3.74 -6.87
CA PHE A 6 -5.04 -2.78 -7.22
C PHE A 6 -4.69 -2.19 -8.58
N ARG A 7 -5.30 -2.73 -9.65
CA ARG A 7 -5.05 -2.31 -11.03
C ARG A 7 -6.11 -1.30 -11.45
N ASN A 8 -5.87 -0.01 -11.19
CA ASN A 8 -6.66 1.06 -11.79
C ASN A 8 -5.98 1.61 -13.06
N LYS A 9 -6.77 1.70 -14.13
CA LYS A 9 -6.37 2.10 -15.49
C LYS A 9 -5.61 3.44 -15.46
N ILE A 10 -4.35 3.42 -15.90
CA ILE A 10 -3.47 4.58 -15.95
C ILE A 10 -3.93 5.50 -17.09
N LYS A 11 -4.67 6.56 -16.75
CA LYS A 11 -4.86 7.71 -17.64
C LYS A 11 -3.97 8.83 -17.12
N LYS A 12 -2.99 9.25 -17.93
CA LYS A 12 -2.34 10.55 -17.75
C LYS A 12 -3.46 11.59 -17.83
N LEU A 13 -3.82 12.18 -16.69
CA LEU A 13 -4.58 13.42 -16.66
C LEU A 13 -3.61 14.51 -17.13
N GLU A 14 -3.51 14.67 -18.44
CA GLU A 14 -2.95 15.89 -19.00
C GLU A 14 -3.86 17.02 -18.55
N ILE A 15 -3.36 17.86 -17.65
CA ILE A 15 -3.99 19.12 -17.28
C ILE A 15 -3.81 20.06 -18.48
N HIS A 16 -4.54 19.77 -19.55
CA HIS A 16 -4.70 20.61 -20.74
C HIS A 16 -5.74 21.70 -20.45
N LYS A 17 -5.55 22.51 -19.40
CA LYS A 17 -6.34 23.74 -19.21
C LYS A 17 -5.46 24.84 -18.60
N LYS A 18 -5.07 25.79 -19.46
CA LYS A 18 -4.41 27.08 -19.21
C LYS A 18 -2.90 27.03 -18.93
N THR A 19 -2.13 27.07 -20.02
CA THR A 19 -0.69 27.31 -20.06
C THR A 19 -0.37 28.76 -19.64
N GLY A 20 -0.44 29.06 -18.35
CA GLY A 20 0.39 30.12 -17.79
C GLY A 20 1.85 29.65 -17.85
N LYS A 21 2.77 30.49 -18.34
CA LYS A 21 4.21 30.20 -18.28
C LYS A 21 4.62 30.10 -16.80
N TYR A 22 4.90 28.88 -16.34
CA TYR A 22 5.47 28.68 -15.02
C TYR A 22 6.95 29.07 -15.04
N LEU A 23 7.40 29.94 -14.13
CA LEU A 23 8.83 30.11 -13.85
C LEU A 23 9.40 28.88 -13.11
N ARG A 24 8.59 28.27 -12.23
CA ARG A 24 8.96 27.05 -11.49
C ARG A 24 7.73 26.24 -11.05
N ARG A 25 7.85 24.91 -11.08
CA ARG A 25 6.81 23.95 -10.66
C ARG A 25 7.43 22.85 -9.81
N GLU A 26 7.17 22.89 -8.51
CA GLU A 26 7.76 21.95 -7.54
C GLU A 26 6.86 20.74 -7.25
N ARG A 27 5.55 20.91 -7.45
CA ARG A 27 4.56 19.87 -7.15
C ARG A 27 4.27 19.03 -8.38
N TYR A 28 4.41 17.72 -8.22
CA TYR A 28 4.00 16.74 -9.22
C TYR A 28 2.54 16.34 -8.99
N ALA A 29 1.76 16.29 -10.07
CA ALA A 29 0.44 15.69 -10.08
C ALA A 29 0.40 14.69 -11.25
N GLY A 30 0.05 13.45 -10.95
CA GLY A 30 0.01 12.37 -11.94
C GLY A 30 -0.48 11.08 -11.31
N SER A 31 -0.53 10.02 -12.11
CA SER A 31 -0.91 8.69 -11.66
C SER A 31 0.20 8.06 -10.81
N CYS A 32 -0.17 7.43 -9.70
CA CYS A 32 0.72 6.64 -8.85
C CYS A 32 0.06 5.28 -8.56
N GLN A 33 0.85 4.20 -8.59
CA GLN A 33 0.43 2.86 -8.20
C GLN A 33 1.52 2.24 -7.32
N ARG A 34 1.11 1.62 -6.21
CA ARG A 34 2.00 0.92 -5.29
C ARG A 34 1.31 -0.37 -4.83
N SER A 35 2.07 -1.47 -4.78
CA SER A 35 1.57 -2.79 -4.39
C SER A 35 2.27 -3.25 -3.13
N PHE A 36 1.52 -3.83 -2.19
CA PHE A 36 2.05 -4.40 -0.94
C PHE A 36 1.56 -5.83 -0.79
N TYR A 37 2.39 -6.69 -0.21
CA TYR A 37 1.99 -8.06 0.14
C TYR A 37 1.45 -8.10 1.56
N VAL A 38 0.21 -8.56 1.73
CA VAL A 38 -0.51 -8.55 3.01
C VAL A 38 -0.76 -9.94 3.60
N GLY A 39 -0.23 -11.00 2.99
CA GLY A 39 -0.46 -12.38 3.40
C GLY A 39 -1.59 -13.06 2.61
N LYS A 40 -1.84 -14.34 2.92
CA LYS A 40 -2.83 -15.17 2.21
C LYS A 40 -4.21 -15.18 2.87
N ASP A 41 -4.26 -14.82 4.15
CA ASP A 41 -5.45 -15.05 4.98
C ASP A 41 -6.37 -13.83 5.08
N ILE A 42 -6.09 -12.79 4.28
CA ILE A 42 -6.82 -11.52 4.26
C ILE A 42 -7.69 -11.48 2.99
N THR A 43 -8.98 -11.26 3.17
CA THR A 43 -9.94 -11.06 2.07
C THR A 43 -10.06 -9.58 1.74
N GLU A 44 -10.60 -9.25 0.58
CA GLU A 44 -10.78 -7.85 0.16
C GLU A 44 -11.82 -7.11 1.00
N GLU A 45 -12.78 -7.84 1.57
CA GLU A 45 -13.87 -7.31 2.38
C GLU A 45 -13.38 -6.83 3.77
N ASP A 46 -12.29 -7.41 4.28
CA ASP A 46 -11.73 -7.10 5.59
C ASP A 46 -10.89 -5.81 5.61
N ILE A 47 -10.54 -5.28 4.44
CA ILE A 47 -9.66 -4.11 4.30
C ILE A 47 -10.51 -2.84 4.36
N LYS A 48 -10.24 -1.97 5.33
CA LYS A 48 -10.90 -0.66 5.45
C LYS A 48 -9.96 0.46 5.02
N ALA A 49 -10.49 1.49 4.40
CA ALA A 49 -9.73 2.64 3.93
C ALA A 49 -10.38 3.96 4.37
N GLN A 50 -9.55 4.94 4.72
CA GLN A 50 -9.99 6.29 5.07
C GLN A 50 -9.05 7.33 4.46
N PHE A 51 -9.61 8.41 3.90
CA PHE A 51 -8.85 9.54 3.35
C PHE A 51 -9.21 10.83 4.08
N GLN A 52 -8.28 11.35 4.87
CA GLN A 52 -8.47 12.56 5.65
C GLN A 52 -7.19 13.40 5.62
N HIS A 53 -7.34 14.73 5.53
CA HIS A 53 -6.22 15.70 5.52
C HIS A 53 -5.12 15.40 4.50
N GLY A 54 -5.46 14.85 3.33
CA GLY A 54 -4.49 14.52 2.28
C GLY A 54 -3.75 13.20 2.51
N MET A 55 -4.13 12.42 3.53
CA MET A 55 -3.51 11.14 3.88
C MET A 55 -4.49 9.98 3.67
N LEU A 56 -4.04 8.97 2.91
CA LEU A 56 -4.76 7.71 2.73
C LEU A 56 -4.27 6.70 3.76
N THR A 57 -5.16 6.29 4.66
CA THR A 57 -4.91 5.27 5.69
C THR A 57 -5.63 3.98 5.33
N LEU A 58 -4.91 2.86 5.32
CA LEU A 58 -5.44 1.53 5.05
C LEU A 58 -5.33 0.67 6.32
N PHE A 59 -6.44 0.13 6.79
CA PHE A 59 -6.49 -0.81 7.91
C PHE A 59 -6.55 -2.23 7.37
N VAL A 60 -5.54 -3.02 7.70
CA VAL A 60 -5.38 -4.41 7.27
C VAL A 60 -5.31 -5.28 8.53
N PRO A 61 -6.39 -6.01 8.87
CA PRO A 61 -6.42 -6.82 10.09
C PRO A 61 -5.43 -7.98 9.97
N LYS A 62 -4.59 -8.14 11.00
CA LYS A 62 -3.76 -9.33 11.14
C LYS A 62 -4.62 -10.40 11.82
N LYS A 63 -4.80 -11.56 11.17
CA LYS A 63 -5.30 -12.74 11.90
C LYS A 63 -4.24 -13.14 12.92
N GLU A 64 -4.67 -13.35 14.15
CA GLU A 64 -3.81 -13.71 15.26
C GLU A 64 -2.95 -14.91 14.87
N ALA A 65 -1.63 -14.70 14.82
CA ALA A 65 -0.72 -15.81 14.95
C ALA A 65 -0.95 -16.35 16.36
N LYS A 66 -1.46 -17.59 16.47
CA LYS A 66 -1.35 -18.36 17.72
C LYS A 66 0.07 -18.14 18.24
N PRO A 67 0.27 -17.83 19.54
CA PRO A 67 1.60 -17.64 20.07
C PRO A 67 2.39 -18.91 19.75
N VAL A 68 3.25 -18.82 18.73
CA VAL A 68 4.28 -19.82 18.52
C VAL A 68 5.16 -19.58 19.72
N VAL A 69 4.97 -20.41 20.75
CA VAL A 69 5.96 -20.63 21.78
C VAL A 69 7.20 -21.03 21.01
N GLU A 70 8.05 -20.06 20.70
CA GLU A 70 9.39 -20.29 20.19
C GLU A 70 10.11 -21.01 21.32
N GLU A 71 10.00 -22.34 21.36
CA GLU A 71 10.96 -23.17 22.04
C GLU A 71 12.30 -22.86 21.37
N LYS A 72 13.04 -21.93 21.96
CA LYS A 72 14.42 -21.61 21.58
C LYS A 72 15.22 -22.89 21.72
N LYS A 73 15.31 -23.66 20.62
CA LYS A 73 16.18 -24.81 20.52
C LYS A 73 17.61 -24.28 20.46
N ASN A 74 18.17 -24.01 21.63
CA ASN A 74 19.58 -23.72 21.78
C ASN A 74 20.33 -25.02 21.47
N ILE A 75 21.16 -25.00 20.44
CA ILE A 75 22.11 -26.08 20.17
C ILE A 75 23.41 -25.66 20.83
N THR A 76 23.79 -26.34 21.91
CA THR A 76 25.11 -26.17 22.52
C THR A 76 26.17 -26.74 21.58
N ILE A 77 27.23 -25.98 21.34
CA ILE A 77 28.41 -26.41 20.57
C ILE A 77 29.50 -26.70 21.61
N GLU A 78 30.09 -27.90 21.53
CA GLU A 78 31.32 -28.29 22.26
C GLU A 78 32.58 -27.94 21.45
#